data_AF-A0A6N3BFP4-F1
#
_entry.id   AF-A0A6N3BFP4-F1
#
_cell.length_a   1.000
_cell.length_b   1.000
_cell.length_c   1.000
_cell.angle_alpha   90.00
_cell.angle_beta   90.00
_cell.angle_gamma   90.00
#
_symmetry.space_group_name_H-M   'P 1'
#
loop_
_entity.id
_entity.type
_entity.pdbx_description
1 polymer ?
#
loop_
_entity_poly.entity_id
_entity_poly.type
_entity_poly.pdbx_seq_one_letter_code
_entity_poly.pdbx_strand_id
1 'polypeptide(L)'
;MFDDSVFTVRTIDTASESGWREEVVDLAIGGDKSGMTGSHGGGDLRLVEDFVRVLQGEQPSISCTNINDSLNGHLAVFRAEKSRRTGTVAEMPQL
;
A
#
# COMPACT_ATOMS: atom_id res chain seq x y z
N MET A 1 -10.67 0.46 6.15
CA MET A 1 -9.60 0.78 7.12
C MET A 1 -10.09 0.36 8.49
N PHE A 2 -9.26 -0.28 9.30
CA PHE A 2 -9.61 -0.59 10.70
C PHE A 2 -9.31 0.66 11.54
N ASP A 3 -10.11 1.71 11.35
CA ASP A 3 -9.82 3.01 11.98
C ASP A 3 -10.02 2.98 13.50
N ASP A 4 -10.88 2.07 13.99
CA ASP A 4 -11.24 2.04 15.41
C ASP A 4 -10.44 1.01 16.23
N SER A 5 -9.48 0.28 15.64
CA SER A 5 -8.78 -0.85 16.31
C SER A 5 -9.72 -1.93 16.88
N VAL A 6 -10.97 -1.93 16.44
CA VAL A 6 -12.00 -2.89 16.81
C VAL A 6 -12.41 -3.65 15.55
N PHE A 7 -12.51 -4.97 15.66
CA PHE A 7 -13.14 -5.77 14.62
C PHE A 7 -14.07 -6.81 15.24
N THR A 8 -15.09 -7.17 14.47
CA THR A 8 -16.08 -8.17 14.87
C THR A 8 -15.77 -9.48 14.17
N VAL A 9 -15.64 -10.54 14.96
CA VAL A 9 -15.59 -11.92 14.47
C VAL A 9 -16.96 -12.53 14.63
N ARG A 10 -17.55 -12.99 13.52
CA ARG A 10 -18.78 -13.77 13.53
C ARG A 10 -18.46 -15.19 13.11
N THR A 11 -18.81 -16.13 13.98
CA THR A 11 -18.67 -17.56 13.73
C THR A 11 -20.06 -18.17 13.58
N ILE A 12 -20.28 -18.94 12.52
CA ILE A 12 -21.56 -19.61 12.28
C ILE A 12 -21.89 -20.49 13.50
N ASP A 13 -23.11 -20.31 14.02
CA ASP A 13 -23.64 -21.07 15.13
C ASP A 13 -25.13 -21.29 14.87
N THR A 14 -25.45 -22.48 14.37
CA THR A 14 -26.83 -22.83 14.00
C THR A 14 -27.75 -23.04 15.21
N ALA A 15 -27.20 -23.06 16.42
CA ALA A 15 -27.98 -23.18 17.66
C ALA A 15 -28.37 -21.81 18.24
N SER A 16 -27.74 -20.71 17.80
CA SER A 16 -28.13 -19.37 18.22
C SER A 16 -29.31 -18.86 17.37
N GLU A 17 -30.19 -18.04 17.96
CA GLU A 17 -31.31 -17.42 17.23
C GLU A 17 -30.84 -16.54 16.05
N SER A 18 -29.67 -15.93 16.18
CA SER A 18 -29.04 -15.14 15.13
C SER A 18 -28.41 -16.01 14.03
N GLY A 19 -28.11 -17.29 14.28
CA GLY A 19 -27.38 -18.15 13.35
C GLY A 19 -25.85 -17.95 13.38
N TRP A 20 -25.36 -17.09 14.27
CA TRP A 20 -23.94 -16.89 14.54
C TRP A 20 -23.69 -16.50 16.00
N ARG A 21 -22.48 -16.79 16.47
CA ARG A 21 -21.88 -16.22 17.68
C ARG A 21 -21.00 -15.04 17.28
N GLU A 22 -21.07 -13.96 18.05
CA GLU A 22 -20.31 -12.74 17.81
C GLU A 22 -19.28 -12.51 18.91
N GLU A 23 -18.07 -12.11 18.52
CA GLU A 23 -17.01 -11.65 19.41
C GLU A 23 -16.51 -10.31 18.90
N VAL A 24 -16.50 -9.31 19.78
CA VAL A 24 -15.89 -8.01 19.51
C VAL A 24 -14.47 -8.04 20.05
N VAL A 25 -13.49 -7.90 19.16
CA VAL A 25 -12.08 -7.85 19.51
C VAL A 25 -11.64 -6.39 19.45
N ASP A 26 -11.37 -5.80 20.62
CA ASP A 26 -10.72 -4.50 20.76
C ASP A 26 -9.22 -4.72 20.97
N LEU A 27 -8.41 -4.23 20.04
CA LEU A 27 -6.95 -4.35 20.11
C LEU A 27 -6.34 -3.42 21.18
N ALA A 28 -7.11 -2.48 21.74
CA ALA A 28 -6.70 -1.47 22.71
C ALA A 28 -5.47 -0.64 22.29
N ILE A 29 -5.20 -0.57 20.99
CA ILE A 29 -4.10 0.21 20.45
C ILE A 29 -4.65 1.62 20.20
N GLY A 30 -4.11 2.64 20.88
CA GLY A 30 -4.45 4.05 20.63
C GLY A 30 -3.58 4.69 19.54
N GLY A 31 -3.88 5.94 19.16
CA GLY A 31 -3.15 6.69 18.13
C GLY A 31 -3.73 6.53 16.73
N ASP A 32 -3.00 7.00 15.70
CA ASP A 32 -3.48 6.96 14.32
C ASP A 32 -3.45 5.55 13.72
N LYS A 33 -4.64 5.06 13.33
CA LYS A 33 -4.88 3.73 12.75
C LYS A 33 -5.13 3.75 11.25
N SER A 34 -5.46 4.93 10.73
CA SER A 34 -5.55 5.18 9.30
C SER A 34 -4.16 5.23 8.65
N GLY A 35 -3.12 5.48 9.46
CA GLY A 35 -1.76 5.74 8.98
C GLY A 35 -1.60 7.12 8.33
N MET A 36 -2.65 7.94 8.31
CA MET A 36 -2.70 9.26 7.66
C MET A 36 -1.77 10.29 8.31
N THR A 37 -1.60 10.23 9.64
CA THR A 37 -0.69 11.07 10.43
C THR A 37 0.62 10.34 10.78
N GLY A 38 0.64 9.01 10.72
CA GLY A 38 1.78 8.13 11.07
C GLY A 38 2.88 8.00 10.01
N SER A 39 2.93 8.91 9.03
CA SER A 39 3.91 8.97 7.91
C SER A 39 3.72 8.04 6.71
N HIS A 40 2.62 7.29 6.60
CA HIS A 40 2.39 6.37 5.46
C HIS A 40 1.17 6.70 4.57
N GLY A 41 0.13 7.36 5.08
CA GLY A 41 -1.10 7.62 4.31
C GLY A 41 -1.11 8.91 3.47
N GLY A 42 -0.10 9.77 3.62
CA GLY A 42 -0.06 11.06 2.90
C GLY A 42 0.44 10.99 1.46
N GLY A 43 1.13 9.92 1.09
CA GLY A 43 1.79 9.79 -0.23
C GLY A 43 0.81 9.71 -1.39
N ASP A 44 -0.25 8.92 -1.26
CA ASP A 44 -1.23 8.69 -2.34
C ASP A 44 -1.93 9.99 -2.76
N LEU A 45 -2.29 10.83 -1.78
CA LEU A 45 -2.89 12.14 -2.06
C LEU A 45 -1.95 13.03 -2.87
N ARG A 46 -0.64 12.98 -2.60
CA ARG A 46 0.38 13.73 -3.35
C ARG A 46 0.59 13.16 -4.76
N LEU A 47 0.58 11.84 -4.91
CA LEU A 47 0.68 11.20 -6.23
C LEU A 47 -0.52 11.55 -7.11
N VAL A 48 -1.74 11.56 -6.56
CA VAL A 48 -2.96 11.95 -7.28
C VAL A 48 -2.94 13.45 -7.61
N GLU A 49 -2.51 14.30 -6.67
CA GLU A 49 -2.34 15.74 -6.89
C GLU A 49 -1.40 16.01 -8.07
N ASP A 50 -0.23 15.36 -8.10
CA ASP A 50 0.74 15.49 -9.19
C ASP A 50 0.19 15.01 -10.53
N PHE A 51 -0.55 13.89 -10.54
CA PHE A 51 -1.17 13.39 -11.76
C PHE A 51 -2.14 14.40 -12.37
N VAL A 52 -2.98 15.04 -11.54
CA VAL A 52 -3.93 16.08 -12.01
C VAL A 52 -3.18 17.31 -12.54
N ARG A 53 -2.14 17.78 -11.85
CA ARG A 53 -1.30 18.91 -12.30
C ARG A 53 -0.69 18.65 -13.67
N VAL A 54 -0.16 17.45 -13.89
CA VAL A 54 0.40 17.04 -15.20
C VAL A 54 -0.65 17.08 -16.29
N LEU A 55 -1.87 16.59 -16.03
CA LEU A 55 -2.98 16.66 -17.00
C LEU A 55 -3.40 18.10 -17.35
N GLN A 56 -3.20 19.03 -16.42
CA GLN A 56 -3.46 20.46 -16.61
C GLN A 56 -2.31 21.19 -17.34
N GLY A 57 -1.21 20.50 -17.66
CA GLY A 57 -0.04 21.09 -18.29
C GLY A 57 0.88 21.86 -17.32
N GLU A 58 0.70 21.67 -16.01
CA GLU A 58 1.56 22.26 -15.00
C GLU A 58 2.88 21.49 -14.85
N GLN A 59 3.85 22.09 -14.16
CA GLN A 59 5.12 21.43 -13.87
C GLN A 59 4.91 20.31 -12.84
N PRO A 60 5.30 19.05 -13.12
CA PRO A 60 5.23 17.94 -12.17
C PRO A 60 6.14 18.18 -10.96
N SER A 61 5.82 17.59 -9.80
CA SER A 61 6.73 17.62 -8.66
C SER A 61 7.99 16.76 -8.92
N ILE A 62 9.00 16.95 -8.08
CA ILE A 62 10.22 16.12 -8.06
C ILE A 62 9.95 14.63 -7.79
N SER A 63 8.76 14.30 -7.26
CA SER A 63 8.34 12.94 -6.93
C SER A 63 7.43 12.34 -7.99
N CYS A 64 7.09 13.09 -9.05
CA CYS A 64 6.31 12.55 -10.16
C CYS A 64 7.12 11.46 -10.86
N THR A 65 6.51 10.28 -10.99
CA THR A 65 7.07 9.17 -11.76
C THR A 65 6.56 9.23 -13.18
N ASN A 66 7.44 9.03 -14.15
CA ASN A 66 7.08 8.86 -15.56
C ASN A 66 7.13 7.37 -15.95
N ILE A 67 6.85 7.09 -17.22
CA ILE A 67 6.81 5.71 -17.72
C ILE A 67 8.16 4.99 -17.62
N ASN A 68 9.28 5.70 -17.78
CA ASN A 68 10.61 5.11 -17.66
C ASN A 68 10.93 4.75 -16.21
N ASP A 69 10.49 5.54 -15.24
CA ASP A 69 10.61 5.19 -13.82
C ASP A 69 9.84 3.91 -13.50
N SER A 70 8.63 3.79 -14.05
CA SER A 70 7.81 2.59 -13.91
C SER A 70 8.47 1.36 -14.54
N LEU A 71 9.02 1.49 -15.76
CA LEU A 71 9.72 0.41 -16.44
C LEU A 71 10.99 0.00 -15.67
N ASN A 72 11.79 0.96 -15.21
CA ASN A 72 12.97 0.72 -14.40
C ASN A 72 12.63 0.00 -13.10
N GLY A 73 11.54 0.39 -12.43
CA GLY A 73 11.05 -0.27 -11.20
C GLY A 73 10.72 -1.75 -11.43
N HIS A 74 9.98 -2.07 -12.49
CA HIS A 74 9.66 -3.46 -12.83
C HIS A 74 10.92 -4.26 -13.18
N LEU A 75 11.81 -3.66 -13.98
CA LEU A 75 13.07 -4.30 -14.38
C LEU A 75 13.97 -4.60 -13.19
N ALA A 76 14.03 -3.68 -12.22
CA ALA A 76 14.77 -3.87 -10.98
C ALA A 76 14.29 -5.11 -10.20
N VAL A 77 12.98 -5.37 -10.15
CA VAL A 77 12.43 -6.58 -9.51
C VAL A 77 12.94 -7.86 -10.20
N PHE A 78 12.95 -7.90 -11.54
CA PHE A 78 13.49 -9.06 -12.27
C PHE A 78 14.99 -9.24 -12.04
N ARG A 79 15.77 -8.14 -11.98
CA ARG A 79 17.21 -8.19 -11.70
C ARG A 79 17.50 -8.61 -10.26
N ALA A 80 16.70 -8.15 -9.30
CA ALA A 80 16.78 -8.58 -7.91
C ALA A 80 16.52 -10.09 -7.79
N GLU A 81 15.51 -10.62 -8.48
CA GLU A 81 15.24 -12.07 -8.47
C GLU A 81 16.39 -12.88 -9.10
N LYS A 82 16.96 -12.39 -10.21
CA LYS A 82 18.16 -13.01 -10.80
C LYS A 82 19.31 -13.04 -9.79
N SER A 83 19.61 -11.91 -9.16
CA SER A 83 20.65 -11.77 -8.14
C SER A 83 20.43 -12.75 -6.97
N ARG A 84 19.20 -12.84 -6.45
CA ARG A 84 18.84 -13.77 -5.37
C ARG A 84 19.11 -15.23 -5.73
N ARG A 85 18.86 -15.64 -6.98
CA ARG A 85 19.05 -17.02 -7.45
C ARG A 85 20.51 -17.37 -7.75
N THR A 86 21.29 -16.41 -8.21
CA THR A 86 22.69 -16.65 -8.62
C THR A 86 23.69 -16.26 -7.54
N GLY A 87 23.29 -15.48 -6.53
CA GLY A 87 24.20 -14.94 -5.52
C GLY A 87 25.19 -13.92 -6.07
N THR A 88 24.85 -13.24 -7.16
CA THR A 88 25.75 -12.31 -7.87
C THR A 88 25.06 -10.98 -8.16
N VAL A 89 25.84 -9.90 -8.30
CA VAL A 89 25.33 -8.60 -8.79
C VAL A 89 24.69 -8.79 -10.17
N ALA A 90 23.51 -8.18 -10.37
CA ALA A 90 22.78 -8.20 -11.64
C ALA A 90 22.68 -6.78 -12.19
N GLU A 91 23.29 -6.55 -13.35
CA GLU A 91 23.30 -5.23 -14.01
C GLU A 91 21.89 -4.79 -14.45
N MET A 92 21.62 -3.50 -14.27
CA MET A 92 20.43 -2.83 -14.77
C MET A 92 20.62 -2.45 -16.24
N PRO A 93 19.72 -2.84 -17.14
CA PRO A 93 19.75 -2.40 -18.54
C PRO A 93 19.52 -0.89 -18.65
N GLN A 94 20.16 -0.26 -19.64
CA GLN A 94 19.75 1.07 -20.10
C GLN A 94 18.40 0.98 -20.82
N LEU A 95 17.47 1.86 -20.44
CA LEU A 95 16.23 2.15 -21.16
C LEU A 95 16.41 3.41 -22.01
#